data_AF-A0A7S2W479-F1
#
_entry.id   AF-A0A7S2W479-F1
#
_cell.length_a   1.000
_cell.length_b   1.000
_cell.length_c   1.000
_cell.angle_alpha   90.00
_cell.angle_beta   90.00
_cell.angle_gamma   90.00
#
_symmetry.space_group_name_H-M   'P 1'
#
loop_
_entity.id
_entity.type
_entity.pdbx_description
1 polymer ?
#
loop_
_entity_poly.entity_id
_entity_poly.type
_entity_poly.pdbx_seq_one_letter_code
_entity_poly.pdbx_strand_id
1 'polypeptide(L)'
;NNNNNSNNNKLQRTPFLPHFPMARIAYSLVIDLDEFKQEDSDSEQQTLKVSDKLIQASRLLGKLMNLGNSQQPQQQGDEEDSNHKDQSLSDPKKQEWLRLSNMLMEIRDGRTKEGQHLERDFQGWDMDIRPFMEYVIFHTASITEDYHALCHARSICSESVVFRPNSPEAWWKYSIILDKLGDTVAAEDARSACISLGSGEGGAGVH
;
A
#
# COMPACT_ATOMS: atom_id res chain seq x y z
N ASN A 1 37.40 -41.63 -25.09
CA ASN A 1 37.86 -40.44 -24.35
C ASN A 1 36.88 -39.29 -24.54
N ASN A 2 36.09 -39.08 -23.49
CA ASN A 2 35.51 -37.84 -22.98
C ASN A 2 34.53 -37.02 -23.84
N ASN A 3 33.25 -37.38 -23.69
CA ASN A 3 32.14 -36.48 -23.40
C ASN A 3 32.58 -35.28 -22.53
N ASN A 4 32.22 -34.07 -22.93
CA ASN A 4 32.01 -32.96 -21.99
C ASN A 4 30.80 -32.15 -22.45
N ASN A 5 29.64 -32.68 -22.06
CA ASN A 5 28.36 -31.99 -22.02
C ASN A 5 28.45 -30.97 -20.87
N SER A 6 28.81 -29.72 -21.16
CA SER A 6 28.66 -28.63 -20.18
C SER A 6 27.18 -28.22 -20.14
N ASN A 7 26.41 -29.02 -19.41
CA ASN A 7 25.10 -28.64 -18.88
C ASN A 7 25.32 -27.49 -17.89
N ASN A 8 25.36 -26.27 -18.41
CA ASN A 8 25.09 -25.09 -17.60
C ASN A 8 23.60 -25.10 -17.30
N ASN A 9 23.24 -25.81 -16.22
CA ASN A 9 21.99 -25.62 -15.51
C ASN A 9 22.00 -24.17 -14.95
N LYS A 10 21.71 -23.18 -15.80
CA LYS A 10 20.96 -22.01 -15.34
C LYS A 10 19.69 -22.61 -14.76
N LEU A 11 19.63 -22.72 -13.43
CA LEU A 11 18.36 -22.96 -12.76
C LEU A 11 17.41 -21.89 -13.31
N GLN A 12 16.53 -22.28 -14.22
CA GLN A 12 15.30 -21.57 -14.49
C GLN A 12 14.54 -21.64 -13.17
N ARG A 13 14.86 -20.72 -12.25
CA ARG A 13 14.00 -20.43 -11.10
C ARG A 13 12.79 -19.76 -11.71
N THR A 14 11.86 -20.59 -12.19
CA THR A 14 10.48 -20.14 -12.37
C THR A 14 10.10 -19.44 -11.08
N PRO A 15 9.60 -18.19 -11.13
CA PRO A 15 9.21 -17.50 -9.92
C PRO A 15 8.16 -18.37 -9.25
N PHE A 16 8.48 -18.94 -8.08
CA PHE A 16 7.70 -19.95 -7.37
C PHE A 16 6.35 -19.42 -6.84
N LEU A 17 5.96 -18.21 -7.25
CA LEU A 17 4.82 -17.45 -6.74
C LEU A 17 3.84 -16.95 -7.83
N PRO A 18 3.62 -17.59 -9.01
CA PRO A 18 2.71 -17.03 -10.01
C PRO A 18 1.27 -16.94 -9.48
N HIS A 19 0.94 -17.75 -8.45
CA HIS A 19 -0.41 -17.94 -7.93
C HIS A 19 -0.64 -17.37 -6.53
N PHE A 20 0.35 -16.66 -5.95
CA PHE A 20 0.25 -16.08 -4.59
C PHE A 20 0.53 -14.57 -4.61
N PRO A 21 -0.48 -13.73 -4.95
CA PRO A 21 -0.28 -12.30 -5.13
C PRO A 21 0.22 -11.61 -3.84
N MET A 22 -0.29 -12.01 -2.67
CA MET A 22 0.18 -11.48 -1.38
C MET A 22 1.63 -11.83 -1.09
N ALA A 23 2.09 -13.02 -1.46
CA ALA A 23 3.50 -13.38 -1.30
C ALA A 23 4.40 -12.54 -2.21
N ARG A 24 3.96 -12.24 -3.45
CA ARG A 24 4.69 -11.34 -4.36
C ARG A 24 4.77 -9.92 -3.78
N ILE A 25 3.66 -9.41 -3.24
CA ILE A 25 3.60 -8.09 -2.57
C ILE A 25 4.55 -8.07 -1.38
N ALA A 26 4.41 -9.01 -0.45
CA ALA A 26 5.24 -9.08 0.76
C ALA A 26 6.74 -9.18 0.43
N TYR A 27 7.09 -9.99 -0.56
CA TYR A 27 8.47 -10.12 -1.03
C TYR A 27 8.99 -8.81 -1.62
N SER A 28 8.15 -8.11 -2.40
CA SER A 28 8.50 -6.81 -3.00
C SER A 28 8.58 -5.65 -2.01
N LEU A 29 8.05 -5.78 -0.79
CA LEU A 29 8.22 -4.78 0.28
C LEU A 29 9.66 -4.77 0.83
N VAL A 30 10.35 -5.92 0.82
CA VAL A 30 11.59 -6.14 1.58
C VAL A 30 12.80 -6.32 0.67
N ILE A 31 12.61 -6.91 -0.52
CA ILE A 31 13.72 -7.27 -1.41
C ILE A 31 13.69 -6.38 -2.65
N ASP A 32 14.81 -5.68 -2.87
CA ASP A 32 15.02 -4.92 -4.10
C ASP A 32 15.27 -5.91 -5.24
N LEU A 33 14.23 -6.15 -6.04
CA LEU A 33 14.24 -7.11 -7.13
C LEU A 33 14.84 -6.53 -8.42
N ASP A 34 15.94 -5.79 -8.29
CA ASP A 34 16.71 -5.30 -9.45
C ASP A 34 17.30 -6.47 -10.28
N GLU A 35 17.33 -7.69 -9.71
CA GLU A 35 17.77 -8.92 -10.37
C GLU A 35 16.67 -9.63 -11.20
N PHE A 36 15.40 -9.24 -11.10
CA PHE A 36 14.33 -9.79 -11.94
C PHE A 36 14.00 -8.88 -13.12
N LYS A 37 15.04 -8.34 -13.77
CA LYS A 37 14.88 -7.83 -15.13
C LYS A 37 14.41 -9.00 -15.99
N GLN A 38 13.18 -8.91 -16.49
CA GLN A 38 12.69 -9.75 -17.58
C GLN A 38 13.72 -9.68 -18.71
N GLU A 39 14.46 -10.78 -18.89
CA GLU A 39 14.69 -11.30 -20.23
C GLU A 39 13.29 -11.43 -20.88
N ASP A 40 13.14 -10.96 -22.12
CA ASP A 40 11.91 -10.87 -22.93
C ASP A 40 11.19 -9.51 -22.93
N SER A 41 11.64 -8.58 -23.78
CA SER A 41 10.81 -7.46 -24.29
C SER A 41 11.29 -6.98 -25.68
N ASP A 42 11.34 -7.90 -26.65
CA ASP A 42 11.43 -7.60 -28.09
C ASP A 42 10.05 -7.73 -28.79
N SER A 43 8.96 -7.39 -28.10
CA SER A 43 7.62 -7.47 -28.67
C SER A 43 6.79 -6.22 -28.36
N GLU A 44 6.48 -5.49 -29.43
CA GLU A 44 5.57 -4.35 -29.46
C GLU A 44 4.21 -4.75 -28.84
N GLN A 45 3.69 -3.89 -27.95
CA GLN A 45 2.41 -4.01 -27.22
C GLN A 45 2.43 -4.95 -26.00
N GLN A 46 3.33 -4.71 -25.04
CA GLN A 46 3.22 -5.32 -23.72
C GLN A 46 2.02 -4.71 -22.98
N THR A 47 0.99 -5.53 -22.70
CA THR A 47 -0.15 -5.12 -21.88
C THR A 47 0.31 -4.87 -20.44
N LEU A 48 0.01 -3.68 -19.90
CA LEU A 48 0.33 -3.33 -18.52
C LEU A 48 -0.57 -4.11 -17.57
N LYS A 49 0.01 -4.97 -16.73
CA LYS A 49 -0.73 -5.78 -15.77
C LYS A 49 -0.88 -5.10 -14.43
N VAL A 50 -2.00 -5.36 -13.75
CA VAL A 50 -2.25 -4.84 -12.39
C VAL A 50 -1.21 -5.39 -11.40
N SER A 51 -0.83 -6.66 -11.50
CA SER A 51 0.15 -7.26 -10.58
C SER A 51 1.53 -6.60 -10.66
N ASP A 52 1.99 -6.23 -11.86
CA ASP A 52 3.28 -5.58 -12.06
C ASP A 52 3.29 -4.19 -11.42
N LYS A 53 2.20 -3.44 -11.59
CA LYS A 53 2.05 -2.11 -11.00
C LYS A 53 1.94 -2.17 -9.47
N LEU A 54 1.27 -3.19 -8.95
CA LEU A 54 1.16 -3.43 -7.51
C LEU A 54 2.50 -3.82 -6.88
N ILE A 55 3.34 -4.58 -7.58
CA ILE A 55 4.72 -4.86 -7.17
C ILE A 55 5.54 -3.57 -7.13
N GLN A 56 5.45 -2.73 -8.16
CA GLN A 56 6.14 -1.45 -8.17
C GLN A 56 5.68 -0.54 -7.01
N ALA A 57 4.38 -0.48 -6.74
CA ALA A 57 3.84 0.29 -5.62
C ALA A 57 4.35 -0.25 -4.27
N SER A 58 4.38 -1.56 -4.11
CA SER A 58 4.86 -2.23 -2.90
C SER A 58 6.35 -1.98 -2.68
N ARG A 59 7.19 -2.02 -3.72
CA ARG A 59 8.61 -1.63 -3.62
C ARG A 59 8.78 -0.20 -3.16
N LEU A 60 8.01 0.72 -3.75
CA LEU A 60 8.07 2.13 -3.36
C LEU A 60 7.65 2.31 -1.89
N LEU A 61 6.60 1.61 -1.45
CA LEU A 61 6.19 1.60 -0.05
C LEU A 61 7.30 1.06 0.86
N GLY A 62 7.94 -0.04 0.49
CA GLY A 62 9.07 -0.61 1.23
C GLY A 62 10.21 0.39 1.42
N LYS A 63 10.58 1.10 0.35
CA LYS A 63 11.59 2.18 0.38
C LYS A 63 11.17 3.34 1.27
N LEU A 64 9.92 3.79 1.16
CA LEU A 64 9.39 4.90 1.95
C LEU A 64 9.27 4.57 3.44
N MET A 65 8.99 3.31 3.77
CA MET A 65 8.92 2.80 5.15
C MET A 65 10.27 2.29 5.67
N ASN A 66 11.33 2.34 4.86
CA ASN A 66 12.64 1.79 5.19
C ASN A 66 12.59 0.29 5.61
N LEU A 67 11.72 -0.49 4.99
CA LEU A 67 11.58 -1.94 5.25
C LEU A 67 12.73 -2.71 4.59
N GLY A 68 13.30 -3.69 5.30
CA GLY A 68 14.39 -4.53 4.78
C GLY A 68 15.81 -3.96 4.95
N ASN A 69 15.94 -2.67 5.28
CA ASN A 69 17.23 -2.07 5.65
C ASN A 69 17.57 -2.39 7.12
N SER A 70 17.95 -3.64 7.38
CA SER A 70 18.62 -4.05 8.63
C SER A 70 20.09 -3.63 8.61
N GLN A 71 20.38 -2.34 8.38
CA GLN A 71 21.68 -1.83 8.82
C GLN A 71 21.61 -1.75 10.35
N GLN A 72 22.44 -2.57 11.00
CA GLN A 72 22.70 -2.52 12.44
C GLN A 72 22.88 -1.06 12.88
N PRO A 73 22.45 -0.67 14.09
CA PRO A 73 22.75 0.65 14.62
C PRO A 73 24.27 0.80 14.74
N GLN A 74 24.90 1.41 13.74
CA GLN A 74 26.22 1.99 13.93
C GLN A 74 26.00 3.22 14.81
N GLN A 75 26.46 3.07 16.05
CA GLN A 75 26.67 4.12 17.02
C GLN A 75 27.36 5.32 16.34
N GLN A 76 26.60 6.39 16.12
CA GLN A 76 27.09 7.73 16.36
C GLN A 76 26.15 8.33 17.38
N GLY A 77 26.63 8.35 18.63
CA GLY A 77 26.04 9.19 19.65
C GLY A 77 26.16 10.63 19.18
N ASP A 78 25.05 11.34 19.30
CA ASP A 78 24.98 12.46 20.22
C ASP A 78 23.54 12.47 20.77
N GLU A 79 23.44 12.33 22.09
CA GLU A 79 22.24 12.65 22.84
C GLU A 79 21.97 14.15 22.67
N GLU A 80 20.82 14.52 22.10
CA GLU A 80 20.17 15.78 22.44
C GLU A 80 18.66 15.73 22.11
N ASP A 81 17.90 15.76 23.20
CA ASP A 81 16.55 16.29 23.38
C ASP A 81 15.39 15.77 22.51
N SER A 82 14.55 15.01 23.23
CA SER A 82 13.10 15.04 23.14
C SER A 82 12.56 16.43 22.80
N ASN A 83 12.22 16.63 21.53
CA ASN A 83 11.37 17.73 21.12
C ASN A 83 10.42 17.21 20.04
N HIS A 84 9.13 17.38 20.28
CA HIS A 84 8.05 17.14 19.32
C HIS A 84 8.33 17.94 18.04
N LYS A 85 9.06 17.34 17.09
CA LYS A 85 9.19 17.88 15.75
C LYS A 85 7.97 17.44 14.97
N ASP A 86 7.07 18.39 14.73
CA ASP A 86 6.25 18.41 13.52
C ASP A 86 7.16 18.05 12.34
N GLN A 87 7.08 16.79 11.92
CA GLN A 87 7.78 16.29 10.75
C GLN A 87 7.04 16.81 9.53
N SER A 88 7.23 18.09 9.19
CA SER A 88 6.92 18.54 7.84
C SER A 88 7.81 17.71 6.91
N LEU A 89 7.23 16.73 6.21
CA LEU A 89 7.96 15.96 5.21
C LEU A 89 8.65 16.93 4.25
N SER A 90 9.91 16.67 3.94
CA SER A 90 10.58 17.40 2.87
C SER A 90 9.78 17.21 1.58
N ASP A 91 9.64 18.28 0.80
CA ASP A 91 8.95 18.27 -0.50
C ASP A 91 9.27 17.03 -1.37
N PRO A 92 10.53 16.58 -1.53
CA PRO A 92 10.82 15.38 -2.31
C PRO A 92 10.20 14.10 -1.72
N LYS A 93 10.25 13.89 -0.40
CA LYS A 93 9.63 12.71 0.23
C LYS A 93 8.11 12.76 0.10
N LYS A 94 7.51 13.95 0.28
CA LYS A 94 6.07 14.15 0.08
C LYS A 94 5.66 13.77 -1.35
N GLN A 95 6.45 14.15 -2.36
CA GLN A 95 6.20 13.76 -3.75
C GLN A 95 6.26 12.25 -3.98
N GLU A 96 7.18 11.54 -3.32
CA GLU A 96 7.23 10.08 -3.42
C GLU A 96 6.01 9.39 -2.80
N TRP A 97 5.51 9.88 -1.66
CA TRP A 97 4.25 9.41 -1.07
C TRP A 97 3.05 9.69 -1.97
N LEU A 98 3.00 10.85 -2.63
CA LEU A 98 1.97 11.16 -3.62
C LEU A 98 2.06 10.27 -4.85
N ARG A 99 3.28 9.96 -5.32
CA ARG A 99 3.49 9.00 -6.39
C ARG A 99 2.94 7.63 -6.02
N LEU A 100 3.22 7.15 -4.81
CA LEU A 100 2.67 5.89 -4.31
C LEU A 100 1.14 5.91 -4.29
N SER A 101 0.53 6.95 -3.73
CA SER A 101 -0.92 7.12 -3.67
C SER A 101 -1.57 7.04 -5.06
N ASN A 102 -1.00 7.77 -6.02
CA ASN A 102 -1.44 7.75 -7.42
C ASN A 102 -1.33 6.38 -8.08
N MET A 103 -0.22 5.66 -7.83
CA MET A 103 -0.04 4.32 -8.39
C MET A 103 -1.12 3.36 -7.90
N LEU A 104 -1.47 3.42 -6.61
CA LEU A 104 -2.51 2.60 -6.00
C LEU A 104 -3.91 2.97 -6.50
N MET A 105 -4.17 4.25 -6.78
CA MET A 105 -5.42 4.68 -7.39
C MET A 105 -5.57 4.17 -8.82
N GLU A 106 -4.53 4.25 -9.64
CA GLU A 106 -4.55 3.68 -10.99
C GLU A 106 -4.74 2.15 -10.99
N ILE A 107 -4.13 1.45 -10.02
CA ILE A 107 -4.36 0.00 -9.79
C ILE A 107 -5.84 -0.25 -9.47
N ARG A 108 -6.43 0.57 -8.60
CA ARG A 108 -7.85 0.50 -8.23
C ARG A 108 -8.76 0.72 -9.42
N ASP A 109 -8.55 1.82 -10.14
CA ASP A 109 -9.39 2.21 -11.27
C ASP A 109 -9.20 1.29 -12.48
N GLY A 110 -8.12 0.49 -12.48
CA GLY A 110 -7.76 -0.41 -13.58
C GLY A 110 -7.31 0.37 -14.82
N ARG A 111 -6.87 1.62 -14.66
CA ARG A 111 -6.42 2.49 -15.74
C ARG A 111 -5.25 3.35 -15.29
N THR A 112 -4.30 3.59 -16.18
CA THR A 112 -3.22 4.54 -15.93
C THR A 112 -3.72 5.99 -16.05
N LYS A 113 -2.92 6.95 -15.58
CA LYS A 113 -3.17 8.39 -15.81
C LYS A 113 -3.26 8.76 -17.30
N GLU A 114 -2.59 7.98 -18.15
CA GLU A 114 -2.61 8.14 -19.61
C GLU A 114 -3.85 7.50 -20.25
N GLY A 115 -4.74 6.89 -19.44
CA GLY A 115 -5.98 6.27 -19.91
C GLY A 115 -5.80 4.84 -20.44
N GLN A 116 -4.61 4.25 -20.33
CA GLN A 116 -4.36 2.88 -20.74
C GLN A 116 -5.01 1.91 -19.77
N HIS A 117 -5.71 0.90 -20.29
CA HIS A 117 -6.36 -0.12 -19.47
C HIS A 117 -5.34 -1.08 -18.89
N LEU A 118 -5.43 -1.35 -17.58
CA LEU A 118 -4.61 -2.35 -16.91
C LEU A 118 -5.25 -3.73 -17.06
N GLU A 119 -4.51 -4.69 -17.58
CA GLU A 119 -4.94 -6.08 -17.64
C GLU A 119 -5.01 -6.65 -16.22
N ARG A 120 -6.21 -7.08 -15.82
CA ARG A 120 -6.44 -7.74 -14.53
C ARG A 120 -5.99 -9.19 -14.64
N ASP A 121 -4.75 -9.43 -14.25
CA ASP A 121 -4.05 -10.73 -14.33
C ASP A 121 -4.14 -11.57 -13.05
N PHE A 122 -4.84 -11.08 -12.03
CA PHE A 122 -5.25 -11.86 -10.87
C PHE A 122 -6.77 -11.80 -10.70
N GLN A 123 -7.36 -12.96 -10.42
CA GLN A 123 -8.79 -13.16 -10.43
C GLN A 123 -9.37 -12.75 -9.08
N GLY A 124 -9.62 -11.45 -8.94
CA GLY A 124 -10.26 -10.88 -7.78
C GLY A 124 -9.41 -9.76 -7.22
N TRP A 125 -10.03 -8.62 -6.99
CA TRP A 125 -9.64 -7.81 -5.84
C TRP A 125 -9.77 -8.71 -4.61
N ASP A 126 -8.74 -9.53 -4.36
CA ASP A 126 -8.80 -10.55 -3.33
C ASP A 126 -9.08 -9.84 -2.00
N MET A 127 -9.86 -10.51 -1.16
CA MET A 127 -10.19 -10.07 0.19
C MET A 127 -8.95 -9.66 0.98
N ASP A 128 -7.76 -10.14 0.60
CA ASP A 128 -6.48 -9.87 1.26
C ASP A 128 -5.75 -8.64 0.70
N ILE A 129 -5.83 -8.36 -0.61
CA ILE A 129 -5.11 -7.23 -1.25
C ILE A 129 -5.82 -5.91 -0.96
N ARG A 130 -7.16 -5.93 -0.92
CA ARG A 130 -7.97 -4.73 -0.68
C ARG A 130 -7.61 -4.08 0.66
N PRO A 131 -7.65 -4.75 1.82
CA PRO A 131 -7.27 -4.16 3.10
C PRO A 131 -5.86 -3.57 3.10
N PHE A 132 -4.91 -4.24 2.44
CA PHE A 132 -3.55 -3.72 2.25
C PHE A 132 -3.58 -2.38 1.50
N MET A 133 -4.21 -2.33 0.31
CA MET A 133 -4.29 -1.10 -0.47
C MET A 133 -5.04 0.02 0.26
N GLU A 134 -6.16 -0.29 0.90
CA GLU A 134 -6.95 0.67 1.68
C GLU A 134 -6.11 1.29 2.80
N TYR A 135 -5.36 0.46 3.53
CA TYR A 135 -4.44 0.93 4.57
C TYR A 135 -3.36 1.85 4.00
N VAL A 136 -2.71 1.44 2.91
CA VAL A 136 -1.63 2.23 2.32
C VAL A 136 -2.15 3.55 1.76
N ILE A 137 -3.30 3.57 1.09
CA ILE A 137 -3.90 4.81 0.57
C ILE A 137 -4.27 5.75 1.73
N PHE A 138 -4.93 5.24 2.77
CA PHE A 138 -5.20 6.00 3.99
C PHE A 138 -3.93 6.59 4.62
N HIS A 139 -2.88 5.78 4.73
CA HIS A 139 -1.62 6.19 5.33
C HIS A 139 -0.91 7.26 4.48
N THR A 140 -0.84 7.07 3.16
CA THR A 140 -0.25 8.05 2.24
C THR A 140 -0.98 9.39 2.28
N ALA A 141 -2.32 9.37 2.32
CA ALA A 141 -3.13 10.59 2.42
C ALA A 141 -2.93 11.30 3.76
N SER A 142 -2.82 10.54 4.85
CA SER A 142 -2.58 11.09 6.19
C SER A 142 -1.20 11.73 6.34
N ILE A 143 -0.18 11.17 5.68
CA ILE A 143 1.19 11.70 5.67
C ILE A 143 1.31 12.93 4.76
N THR A 144 0.72 12.88 3.58
CA THR A 144 0.90 13.94 2.58
C THR A 144 0.01 15.14 2.83
N GLU A 145 -1.17 14.92 3.44
CA GLU A 145 -2.22 15.94 3.62
C GLU A 145 -2.57 16.67 2.31
N ASP A 146 -2.36 16.01 1.18
CA ASP A 146 -2.77 16.54 -0.11
C ASP A 146 -4.27 16.37 -0.28
N TYR A 147 -4.93 17.41 -0.77
CA TYR A 147 -6.38 17.43 -0.91
C TYR A 147 -6.89 16.31 -1.82
N HIS A 148 -6.20 16.04 -2.94
CA HIS A 148 -6.60 14.97 -3.86
C HIS A 148 -6.40 13.59 -3.24
N ALA A 149 -5.26 13.36 -2.57
CA ALA A 149 -5.02 12.13 -1.82
C ALA A 149 -6.06 11.90 -0.72
N LEU A 150 -6.44 12.95 0.03
CA LEU A 150 -7.50 12.89 1.04
C LEU A 150 -8.88 12.59 0.43
N CYS A 151 -9.22 13.16 -0.73
CA CYS A 151 -10.46 12.84 -1.44
C CYS A 151 -10.52 11.37 -1.87
N HIS A 152 -9.40 10.82 -2.36
CA HIS A 152 -9.30 9.40 -2.70
C HIS A 152 -9.44 8.51 -1.47
N ALA A 153 -8.74 8.84 -0.39
CA ALA A 153 -8.87 8.14 0.89
C ALA A 153 -10.32 8.21 1.42
N ARG A 154 -11.01 9.36 1.29
CA ARG A 154 -12.41 9.50 1.69
C ARG A 154 -13.30 8.55 0.90
N SER A 155 -13.15 8.51 -0.42
CA SER A 155 -13.90 7.59 -1.28
C SER A 155 -13.71 6.14 -0.82
N ILE A 156 -12.47 5.74 -0.54
CA ILE A 156 -12.16 4.37 -0.11
C ILE A 156 -12.73 4.08 1.28
N CYS A 157 -12.50 4.95 2.25
CA CYS A 157 -13.01 4.75 3.60
C CYS A 157 -14.55 4.72 3.63
N SER A 158 -15.22 5.56 2.83
CA SER A 158 -16.68 5.53 2.68
C SER A 158 -17.17 4.18 2.13
N GLU A 159 -16.43 3.60 1.18
CA GLU A 159 -16.72 2.28 0.65
C GLU A 159 -16.45 1.19 1.71
N SER A 160 -15.35 1.30 2.45
CA SER A 160 -14.99 0.36 3.52
C SER A 160 -16.02 0.29 4.63
N VAL A 161 -16.63 1.41 5.05
CA VAL A 161 -17.70 1.40 6.07
C VAL A 161 -19.01 0.83 5.53
N VAL A 162 -19.26 0.91 4.22
CA VAL A 162 -20.41 0.24 3.59
C VAL A 162 -20.21 -1.28 3.55
N PHE A 163 -19.00 -1.75 3.22
CA PHE A 163 -18.69 -3.19 3.16
C PHE A 163 -18.46 -3.83 4.53
N ARG A 164 -17.92 -3.08 5.50
CA ARG A 164 -17.61 -3.55 6.85
C ARG A 164 -18.19 -2.57 7.89
N PRO A 165 -19.52 -2.44 7.97
CA PRO A 165 -20.17 -1.49 8.87
C PRO A 165 -19.90 -1.79 10.35
N ASN A 166 -19.55 -3.03 10.69
CA ASN A 166 -19.25 -3.43 12.07
C ASN A 166 -17.75 -3.39 12.39
N SER A 167 -16.92 -2.78 11.54
CA SER A 167 -15.48 -2.65 11.78
C SER A 167 -15.16 -1.30 12.41
N PRO A 168 -14.79 -1.24 13.70
CA PRO A 168 -14.37 0.00 14.35
C PRO A 168 -13.19 0.64 13.61
N GLU A 169 -12.27 -0.17 13.09
CA GLU A 169 -11.12 0.29 12.31
C GLU A 169 -11.53 1.06 11.04
N ALA A 170 -12.55 0.58 10.31
CA ALA A 170 -13.03 1.25 9.11
C ALA A 170 -13.63 2.63 9.45
N TRP A 171 -14.43 2.70 10.51
CA TRP A 171 -15.01 3.95 11.01
C TRP A 171 -13.96 4.92 11.54
N TRP A 172 -12.95 4.41 12.25
CA TRP A 172 -11.83 5.21 12.74
C TRP A 172 -11.08 5.87 11.58
N LYS A 173 -10.66 5.10 10.56
CA LYS A 173 -9.97 5.65 9.37
C LYS A 173 -10.84 6.68 8.67
N TYR A 174 -12.14 6.41 8.53
CA TYR A 174 -13.07 7.35 7.88
C TYR A 174 -13.16 8.68 8.64
N SER A 175 -13.28 8.61 9.97
CA SER A 175 -13.33 9.81 10.81
C SER A 175 -12.10 10.71 10.68
N ILE A 176 -10.90 10.11 10.66
CA ILE A 176 -9.64 10.86 10.52
C ILE A 176 -9.58 11.57 9.17
N ILE A 177 -9.99 10.92 8.09
CA ILE A 177 -9.98 11.53 6.76
C ILE A 177 -11.00 12.65 6.64
N LEU A 178 -12.20 12.49 7.21
CA LEU A 178 -13.22 13.54 7.23
C LEU A 178 -12.74 14.77 8.00
N ASP A 179 -12.10 14.55 9.14
CA ASP A 179 -11.51 15.61 9.98
C ASP A 179 -10.42 16.38 9.22
N LYS A 180 -9.50 15.66 8.56
CA LYS A 180 -8.46 16.26 7.71
C LYS A 180 -9.02 17.02 6.50
N LEU A 181 -10.21 16.67 6.02
CA LEU A 181 -10.92 17.39 4.96
C LEU A 181 -11.77 18.57 5.49
N GLY A 182 -11.83 18.77 6.81
CA GLY A 182 -12.60 19.83 7.46
C GLY A 182 -14.08 19.52 7.65
N ASP A 183 -14.54 18.28 7.39
CA ASP A 183 -15.92 17.86 7.65
C ASP A 183 -16.07 17.36 9.09
N THR A 184 -16.06 18.30 10.03
CA THR A 184 -16.00 18.00 11.47
C THR A 184 -17.25 17.29 11.98
N VAL A 185 -18.41 17.55 11.38
CA VAL A 185 -19.69 16.93 11.79
C VAL A 185 -19.68 15.46 11.40
N ALA A 186 -19.41 15.15 10.13
CA ALA A 186 -19.36 13.76 9.69
C ALA A 186 -18.20 12.99 10.36
N ALA A 187 -17.08 13.68 10.64
CA ALA A 187 -15.97 13.08 11.38
C ALA A 187 -16.42 12.61 12.78
N GLU A 188 -17.17 13.45 13.51
CA GLU A 188 -17.63 13.11 14.86
C GLU A 188 -18.68 12.00 14.86
N ASP A 189 -19.59 11.98 13.88
CA ASP A 189 -20.52 10.88 13.69
C ASP A 189 -19.77 9.55 13.44
N ALA A 190 -18.73 9.59 12.61
CA ALA A 190 -17.89 8.42 12.34
C ALA A 190 -17.08 7.98 13.57
N ARG A 191 -16.57 8.91 14.39
CA ARG A 191 -15.92 8.58 15.68
C ARG A 191 -16.89 7.92 16.65
N SER A 192 -18.10 8.45 16.74
CA SER A 192 -19.16 7.90 17.59
C SER A 192 -19.51 6.46 17.18
N ALA A 193 -19.64 6.20 15.87
CA ALA A 193 -19.84 4.85 15.34
C ALA A 193 -18.66 3.91 15.67
N CYS A 194 -17.42 4.39 15.49
CA CYS A 194 -16.21 3.64 15.86
C CYS A 194 -16.23 3.22 17.35
N ILE A 195 -16.52 4.15 18.26
CA ILE A 195 -16.55 3.89 19.71
C ILE A 195 -17.66 2.90 20.05
N SER A 196 -18.86 3.10 19.49
CA SER A 196 -20.01 2.23 19.74
C SER A 196 -19.73 0.78 19.33
N LEU A 197 -19.02 0.56 18.22
CA LEU A 197 -18.69 -0.77 17.73
C LEU A 197 -17.47 -1.38 18.44
N GLY A 198 -16.49 -0.54 18.80
CA GLY A 198 -15.25 -0.97 19.45
C GLY A 198 -15.38 -1.28 20.94
N SER A 199 -16.42 -0.75 21.58
CA SER A 199 -16.66 -0.95 23.02
C SER A 199 -17.27 -2.32 23.35
N GLY A 200 -17.63 -3.12 22.34
CA GLY A 200 -18.18 -4.46 22.49
C GLY A 200 -19.59 -4.48 23.12
N GLU A 201 -20.45 -5.37 22.63
CA GLU A 201 -21.71 -5.74 23.29
C GLU A 201 -21.46 -6.54 24.60
N GLY A 202 -20.66 -5.98 25.51
CA GLY A 202 -20.38 -6.53 26.85
C GLY A 202 -20.34 -5.47 27.96
N GLY A 203 -20.57 -4.18 27.62
CA GLY A 203 -20.61 -3.08 28.58
C GLY A 203 -22.03 -2.77 29.06
N ALA A 204 -22.43 -3.40 30.16
CA ALA A 204 -23.52 -2.98 31.06
C ALA A 204 -24.95 -2.93 30.47
N GLY A 205 -25.53 -4.11 30.23
CA GLY A 205 -26.98 -4.30 30.35
C GLY A 205 -27.38 -4.47 31.82
N VAL A 206 -27.25 -3.41 32.62
CA VAL A 206 -28.00 -3.23 33.86
C VAL A 206 -28.97 -2.10 33.59
N HIS A 207 -30.20 -2.44 33.22
CA HIS A 207 -31.44 -1.89 33.80
C HIS A 207 -32.67 -2.53 33.14
#